data_AF-A0A329TZF2-F1
#
_entry.id   AF-A0A329TZF2-F1
#
_cell.length_a   1.000
_cell.length_b   1.000
_cell.length_c   1.000
_cell.angle_alpha   90.00
_cell.angle_beta   90.00
_cell.angle_gamma   90.00
#
_symmetry.space_group_name_H-M   'P 1'
#
loop_
_entity.id
_entity.type
_entity.pdbx_description
1 polymer ?
#
loop_
_entity_poly.entity_id
_entity_poly.type
_entity_poly.pdbx_seq_one_letter_code
_entity_poly.pdbx_strand_id
1 'polypeptide(L)' 'MFKLETMIYASEDGTSSVFTLNPALQKQLDILASQHPEVCCRKTKGEASGVTYQVRNAAVSILPV' A
#
# COMPACT_ATOMS: atom_id res chain seq x y z
N MET A 1 16.10 10.29 -14.38
CA MET A 1 16.01 8.94 -13.79
C MET A 1 14.66 8.83 -13.11
N PHE A 2 13.75 7.99 -13.62
CA PHE A 2 12.45 7.78 -12.98
C PHE A 2 12.64 6.79 -11.83
N LYS A 3 12.34 7.22 -10.61
CA LYS A 3 12.33 6.32 -9.44
C LYS A 3 10.96 5.67 -9.39
N LEU A 4 10.90 4.35 -9.45
CA LEU A 4 9.67 3.62 -9.19
C LEU A 4 9.36 3.73 -7.69
N GLU A 5 8.38 4.54 -7.34
CA GLU A 5 8.07 4.83 -5.93
C GLU A 5 7.05 3.85 -5.34
N THR A 6 6.20 3.24 -6.17
CA THR A 6 5.12 2.37 -5.70
C THR A 6 5.03 1.12 -6.56
N MET A 7 4.88 -0.03 -5.91
CA MET A 7 4.70 -1.34 -6.52
C MET A 7 3.44 -1.99 -5.94
N ILE A 8 2.59 -2.54 -6.80
CA ILE A 8 1.33 -3.17 -6.39
C ILE A 8 1.26 -4.58 -6.96
N TYR A 9 1.02 -5.54 -6.08
CA TYR A 9 0.83 -6.96 -6.41
C TYR A 9 -0.59 -7.35 -6.07
N ALA A 10 -1.41 -7.64 -7.08
CA ALA A 10 -2.75 -8.18 -6.89
C ALA A 10 -2.69 -9.70 -6.75
N SER A 11 -3.40 -10.21 -5.75
CA SER A 11 -3.56 -11.63 -5.47
C SER A 11 -4.94 -12.09 -5.94
N GLU A 12 -5.06 -13.37 -6.34
CA GLU A 12 -6.34 -13.96 -6.75
C GLU A 12 -7.37 -14.03 -5.60
N ASP A 13 -6.93 -13.93 -4.35
CA ASP A 13 -7.79 -13.88 -3.16
C ASP A 13 -8.47 -12.51 -2.93
N GLY A 14 -8.34 -11.57 -3.88
CA GLY A 14 -8.93 -10.24 -3.81
C GLY A 14 -8.18 -9.28 -2.87
N THR A 15 -6.94 -9.62 -2.50
CA THR A 15 -6.04 -8.73 -1.78
C THR A 15 -4.98 -8.14 -2.71
N SER A 16 -4.44 -6.98 -2.33
CA SER A 16 -3.31 -6.35 -2.99
C SER A 16 -2.23 -6.01 -1.98
N SER A 17 -0.97 -6.29 -2.32
CA SER A 17 0.19 -5.82 -1.56
C SER A 17 0.74 -4.56 -2.22
N VAL A 18 0.68 -3.43 -1.50
CA VAL A 18 1.17 -2.13 -1.93
C VAL A 18 2.47 -1.84 -1.20
N PHE A 19 3.58 -1.83 -1.92
CA PHE A 19 4.86 -1.33 -1.42
C PHE A 19 5.07 0.09 -1.93
N THR A 20 5.33 1.04 -1.04
CA THR A 20 5.58 2.42 -1.48
C THR A 20 6.71 3.09 -0.70
N LEU A 21 7.52 3.86 -1.42
CA LEU A 21 8.54 4.78 -0.93
C LEU A 21 8.04 6.23 -0.89
N ASN A 22 6.81 6.49 -1.36
CA ASN A 22 6.23 7.83 -1.38
C ASN A 22 5.64 8.17 0.01
N PRO A 23 6.16 9.17 0.72
CA PRO A 23 5.74 9.47 2.10
C PRO A 23 4.31 10.00 2.20
N ALA A 24 3.80 10.69 1.17
CA ALA A 24 2.42 11.15 1.16
C ALA A 24 1.45 9.97 1.05
N LEU A 25 1.75 9.01 0.18
CA LEU A 25 0.96 7.79 0.03
C LEU A 25 1.04 6.91 1.29
N GLN A 26 2.22 6.78 1.91
CA GLN A 26 2.36 6.09 3.20
C GLN A 26 1.45 6.70 4.27
N LYS A 27 1.39 8.04 4.38
CA LYS A 27 0.51 8.72 5.34
C LYS A 27 -0.96 8.42 5.07
N GLN A 28 -1.40 8.41 3.81
CA GLN A 28 -2.79 8.07 3.46
C GLN A 28 -3.11 6.61 3.80
N LEU A 29 -2.20 5.68 3.51
CA LEU A 29 -2.38 4.26 3.80
C LEU A 29 -2.34 3.96 5.31
N ASP A 30 -1.54 4.70 6.09
CA ASP A 30 -1.52 4.61 7.56
C ASP A 30 -2.85 5.09 8.16
N ILE A 31 -3.43 6.19 7.64
CA ILE A 31 -4.76 6.66 8.05
C ILE A 31 -5.81 5.60 7.73
N LEU A 32 -5.79 5.04 6.52
CA LEU A 32 -6.71 3.99 6.10
C LEU A 32 -6.56 2.73 6.97
N ALA A 33 -5.34 2.31 7.28
CA ALA A 33 -5.08 1.15 8.12
C ALA A 33 -5.52 1.34 9.58
N SER A 34 -5.48 2.58 10.08
CA SER A 34 -5.94 2.93 11.42
C SER A 34 -7.48 2.97 11.50
N GLN A 35 -8.14 3.54 10.48
CA GLN A 35 -9.60 3.68 10.47
C GLN A 35 -10.33 2.40 10.03
N HIS A 36 -9.73 1.63 9.13
CA HIS A 36 -10.34 0.44 8.49
C HIS A 36 -9.35 -0.73 8.43
N PRO A 37 -8.97 -1.33 9.57
CA PRO A 37 -8.01 -2.45 9.61
C PRO A 37 -8.47 -3.69 8.82
N GLU A 38 -9.78 -3.85 8.59
CA GLU A 38 -10.38 -4.88 7.75
C GLU A 38 -10.15 -4.66 6.24
N VAL A 39 -9.87 -3.42 5.84
CA VAL A 39 -9.61 -3.00 4.45
C VAL A 39 -8.12 -2.81 4.20
N CYS A 40 -7.36 -2.22 5.12
CA CYS A 40 -5.94 -1.96 4.96
C CYS A 40 -5.16 -2.36 6.22
N CYS A 41 -4.08 -3.11 6.04
CA CYS A 41 -3.23 -3.55 7.13
C CYS A 41 -1.76 -3.29 6.80
N ARG A 42 -1.08 -2.49 7.62
CA ARG A 42 0.36 -2.26 7.49
C ARG A 42 1.13 -3.53 7.86
N LYS A 43 1.91 -4.06 6.93
CA LYS A 43 2.81 -5.20 7.15
C LYS A 43 4.23 -4.68 7.29
N THR A 44 4.81 -4.80 8.47
CA THR A 44 6.24 -4.55 8.69
C THR A 44 7.04 -5.70 8.09
N LYS A 45 7.68 -5.48 6.94
CA LYS A 45 8.75 -6.35 6.43
C LYS A 45 10.09 -5.64 6.63
N GLY A 46 11.06 -6.37 7.17
CA GLY A 46 12.29 -5.85 7.77
C GLY A 46 13.17 -4.96 6.89
N GLU A 47 13.92 -4.11 7.57
CA GLU A 47 15.13 -3.33 7.22
C GLU A 47 15.23 -2.52 5.92
N ALA A 48 14.41 -2.73 4.89
CA ALA A 48 14.60 -2.05 3.61
C ALA A 48 13.68 -0.82 3.42
N SER A 49 13.81 0.22 4.26
CA SER A 49 13.32 1.62 4.10
C SER A 49 11.87 1.90 3.60
N GLY A 50 11.09 0.90 3.22
CA GLY A 50 9.80 1.00 2.56
C GLY A 50 8.76 0.20 3.31
N VAL A 51 7.51 0.67 3.22
CA VAL A 51 6.40 0.10 3.97
C VAL A 51 5.54 -0.71 3.01
N THR A 52 5.16 -1.92 3.43
CA THR A 52 4.19 -2.75 2.70
C THR A 52 2.84 -2.65 3.37
N TYR A 53 1.79 -2.45 2.59
CA TYR A 53 0.40 -2.47 3.03
C TYR A 53 -0.33 -3.60 2.33
N GLN A 54 -1.10 -4.37 3.07
CA GLN A 54 -2.05 -5.32 2.50
C GLN A 54 -3.41 -4.64 2.45
N VAL A 55 -4.00 -4.54 1.26
CA VAL A 55 -5.30 -3.93 1.04
C VAL A 55 -6.28 -5.00 0.54
N ARG A 56 -7.44 -5.14 1.19
CA ARG A 56 -8.48 -6.10 0.84
C ARG A 56 -9.64 -5.37 0.17
N ASN A 57 -10.20 -5.96 -0.89
CA ASN A 57 -11.46 -5.53 -1.49
C ASN A 57 -11.49 -4.05 -1.84
N ALA A 58 -10.46 -3.60 -2.55
CA ALA A 58 -10.44 -2.26 -3.08
C ALA A 58 -10.32 -2.36 -4.59
N ALA A 59 -11.36 -1.92 -5.28
CA ALA A 59 -11.17 -1.23 -6.55
C ALA A 59 -10.27 -0.01 -6.26
N VAL A 60 -8.96 -0.24 -6.05
CA VAL A 60 -7.98 0.82 -5.84
C VAL A 60 -7.79 1.49 -7.19
N SER A 61 -8.63 2.48 -7.49
CA SER A 61 -8.34 3.45 -8.54
C SER A 61 -7.25 4.38 -8.02
N ILE A 62 -6.00 3.90 -8.04
CA ILE A 62 -4.83 4.78 -8.00
C ILE A 62 -4.81 5.53 -9.33
N LEU A 63 -5.39 6.73 -9.33
CA LEU A 63 -5.27 7.65 -10.44
C LEU A 63 -3.83 8.21 -10.46
N PRO A 64 -3.13 8.16 -11.60
CA PRO A 64 -1.87 8.87 -11.74
C PRO A 64 -2.12 10.37 -11.57
N VAL A 65 -1.25 11.04 -10.80
CA VAL A 65 -1.16 12.51 -10.73
C VAL A 65 -0.30 13.05 -11.84
#